data_AF-A0A8I0WQH1-F1
#
_entry.id   AF-A0A8I0WQH1-F1
#
_cell.length_a   1.000
_cell.length_b   1.000
_cell.length_c   1.000
_cell.angle_alpha   90.00
_cell.angle_beta   90.00
_cell.angle_gamma   90.00
#
_symmetry.space_group_name_H-M   'P 1'
#
loop_
_entity.id
_entity.type
_entity.pdbx_description
1 polymer ?
#
loop_
_entity_poly.entity_id
_entity_poly.type
_entity_poly.pdbx_seq_one_letter_code
_entity_poly.pdbx_strand_id
1 'polypeptide(L)'
;MPIKQGTMMLVGDYGLGVINSPSVSAYIDNANSTKVPNGIYAELTDNIGLGASAPYGFGGQSVGIVSVGMHITRSNDFRSQLATSYSRSGRLFFRGSLSEGWASWREVWHNYNTTVDPQGFIKRASPIININPDGTFTTNDESEGATVTRVTQGEYLIEGVLGFNSDAGWGGVDGGIEIPLDVNKQPLIWVDSKVMEDGSILVKTYHRTHPNAPEFARNDIDDFNDGDAIDIPDGRFISVRVQMPEQSIYNVRMREMEEAQTKRRGNESTILVR
;
A
#
# COMPACT_ATOMS: atom_id res chain seq x y z
N MET A 1 39.44 34.86 -9.97
CA MET A 1 38.55 35.63 -9.06
C MET A 1 37.14 35.08 -9.18
N PRO A 2 36.30 35.13 -8.13
CA PRO A 2 34.90 34.76 -8.24
C PRO A 2 34.24 35.58 -9.35
N ILE A 3 33.58 34.92 -10.29
CA ILE A 3 32.97 35.53 -11.48
C ILE A 3 31.58 36.11 -11.22
N LYS A 4 31.06 36.01 -9.99
CA LYS A 4 29.77 36.58 -9.55
C LYS A 4 29.87 37.13 -8.13
N GLN A 5 29.25 38.28 -7.89
CA GLN A 5 28.99 38.81 -6.56
C GLN A 5 27.69 38.19 -6.01
N GLY A 6 27.61 37.96 -4.70
CA GLY A 6 26.41 37.42 -4.06
C GLY A 6 26.59 37.18 -2.57
N THR A 7 25.47 36.98 -1.88
CA THR A 7 25.42 36.56 -0.48
C THR A 7 25.77 35.08 -0.37
N MET A 8 26.65 34.71 0.56
CA MET A 8 26.89 33.28 0.85
C MET A 8 25.70 32.70 1.60
N MET A 9 25.33 31.47 1.26
CA MET A 9 24.29 30.72 1.95
C MET A 9 24.81 30.27 3.33
N LEU A 10 24.03 30.49 4.38
CA LEU A 10 24.34 30.06 5.74
C LEU A 10 23.80 28.64 6.00
N VAL A 11 24.38 27.96 7.01
CA VAL A 11 23.85 26.68 7.47
C VAL A 11 22.41 26.87 7.95
N GLY A 12 21.48 26.09 7.42
CA GLY A 12 20.05 26.15 7.69
C GLY A 12 19.23 26.84 6.61
N ASP A 13 19.86 27.64 5.74
CA ASP A 13 19.16 28.27 4.63
C ASP A 13 18.52 27.20 3.74
N TYR A 14 17.21 27.31 3.55
CA TYR A 14 16.39 26.37 2.78
C TYR A 14 16.53 24.90 3.24
N GLY A 15 16.87 24.69 4.51
CA GLY A 15 17.01 23.38 5.15
C GLY A 15 18.34 22.67 4.92
N LEU A 16 19.34 23.35 4.34
CA LEU A 16 20.63 22.72 4.05
C LEU A 16 21.56 22.75 5.26
N GLY A 17 22.12 21.59 5.63
CA GLY A 17 23.15 21.46 6.68
C GLY A 17 22.61 21.46 8.12
N VAL A 18 21.29 21.39 8.32
CA VAL A 18 20.64 21.30 9.63
C VAL A 18 19.98 19.93 9.83
N ILE A 19 19.85 19.51 11.10
CA ILE A 19 19.12 18.28 11.45
C ILE A 19 17.61 18.48 11.31
N ASN A 20 17.11 19.61 11.79
CA ASN A 20 15.69 19.95 11.72
C ASN A 20 15.46 20.87 10.53
N SER A 21 14.67 20.41 9.56
CA SER A 21 14.29 21.24 8.42
C SER A 21 13.42 22.42 8.88
N PRO A 22 13.58 23.61 8.30
CA PRO A 22 12.72 24.75 8.60
C PRO A 22 11.28 24.44 8.20
N SER A 23 10.36 25.02 8.95
CA SER A 23 8.93 24.95 8.63
C SER A 23 8.66 25.62 7.29
N VAL A 24 7.92 24.96 6.40
CA VAL A 24 7.53 25.55 5.11
C VAL A 24 6.61 26.77 5.31
N SER A 25 5.94 26.87 6.47
CA SER A 25 5.07 28.01 6.86
C SER A 25 5.80 29.35 6.85
N ALA A 26 7.12 29.35 7.07
CA ALA A 26 7.92 30.55 7.00
C ALA A 26 7.87 31.23 5.62
N TYR A 27 7.40 30.53 4.59
CA TYR A 27 7.38 30.99 3.21
C TYR A 27 5.98 31.01 2.58
N ILE A 28 4.97 30.43 3.22
CA ILE A 28 3.64 30.26 2.63
C ILE A 28 2.50 30.50 3.62
N ASP A 29 1.43 31.11 3.13
CA ASP A 29 0.20 31.31 3.89
C ASP A 29 -0.81 30.15 3.72
N ASN A 30 -0.60 29.31 2.70
CA ASN A 30 -1.43 28.14 2.43
C ASN A 30 -0.64 27.04 1.70
N ALA A 31 -1.12 25.81 1.85
CA ALA A 31 -0.50 24.62 1.29
C ALA A 31 -0.41 24.54 -0.23
N ASN A 32 -1.22 25.31 -0.96
CA ASN A 32 -1.19 25.38 -2.41
C ASN A 32 -0.40 26.60 -2.92
N SER A 33 0.33 27.29 -2.05
CA SER A 33 1.21 28.37 -2.46
C SER A 33 2.29 27.82 -3.40
N THR A 34 2.46 28.50 -4.53
CA THR A 34 3.50 28.20 -5.51
C THR A 34 4.74 29.08 -5.32
N LYS A 35 4.79 29.87 -4.23
CA LYS A 35 5.89 30.81 -3.95
C LYS A 35 6.91 30.27 -2.95
N VAL A 36 6.84 28.98 -2.60
CA VAL A 36 7.86 28.32 -1.76
C VAL A 36 9.21 28.44 -2.49
N PRO A 37 10.30 28.84 -1.83
CA PRO A 37 11.62 28.74 -2.42
C PRO A 37 12.01 27.29 -2.71
N ASN A 38 13.07 27.09 -3.50
CA ASN A 38 13.62 25.75 -3.65
C ASN A 38 14.31 25.35 -2.34
N GLY A 39 14.09 24.13 -1.87
CA GLY A 39 14.65 23.70 -0.60
C GLY A 39 14.07 22.42 -0.05
N ILE A 40 14.51 22.11 1.18
CA ILE A 40 14.06 20.98 1.98
C ILE A 40 13.41 21.55 3.25
N TYR A 41 12.16 21.20 3.45
CA TYR A 41 11.31 21.75 4.50
C TYR A 41 10.66 20.60 5.27
N ALA A 42 10.10 20.91 6.43
CA ALA A 42 9.20 20.00 7.13
C ALA A 42 7.94 20.75 7.55
N GLU A 43 6.84 20.03 7.75
CA GLU A 43 5.64 20.62 8.33
C GLU A 43 4.74 19.57 8.98
N LEU A 44 4.01 19.98 10.02
CA LEU A 44 2.88 19.19 10.50
C LEU A 44 1.69 19.44 9.56
N THR A 45 1.09 18.39 9.02
CA THR A 45 -0.06 18.48 8.09
C THR A 45 -1.24 19.29 8.64
N ASP A 46 -1.29 19.46 9.95
CA ASP A 46 -2.35 20.18 10.65
C ASP A 46 -2.05 21.69 10.76
N ASN A 47 -0.79 22.13 10.58
CA ASN A 47 -0.34 23.48 10.99
C ASN A 47 -0.25 24.58 9.92
N ILE A 48 -0.72 24.38 8.68
CA ILE A 48 -0.79 25.51 7.71
C ILE A 48 -1.91 25.35 6.67
N GLY A 49 -3.01 24.69 7.03
CA GLY A 49 -4.04 24.43 6.03
C GLY A 49 -3.52 23.57 4.86
N LEU A 50 -2.56 22.67 5.14
CA LEU A 50 -2.36 21.49 4.31
C LEU A 50 -3.70 20.78 4.18
N GLY A 51 -4.43 20.55 5.27
CA GLY A 51 -5.88 20.28 5.23
C GLY A 51 -6.28 19.29 4.12
N ALA A 52 -7.27 19.65 3.31
CA ALA A 52 -7.70 18.85 2.15
C ALA A 52 -6.67 18.77 1.00
N SER A 53 -5.61 19.58 1.04
CA SER A 53 -4.50 19.62 0.06
C SER A 53 -3.23 18.91 0.53
N ALA A 54 -3.24 18.29 1.72
CA ALA A 54 -2.22 17.35 2.15
C ALA A 54 -2.26 16.12 1.23
N PRO A 55 -1.16 15.35 1.12
CA PRO A 55 -1.27 14.03 0.52
C PRO A 55 -2.32 13.20 1.27
N TYR A 56 -3.11 12.40 0.55
CA TYR A 56 -4.23 11.67 1.14
C TYR A 56 -3.77 10.70 2.24
N GLY A 57 -4.44 10.74 3.40
CA GLY A 57 -4.13 9.87 4.55
C GLY A 57 -2.94 10.32 5.40
N PHE A 58 -2.68 11.63 5.50
CA PHE A 58 -1.59 12.22 6.30
C PHE A 58 -2.03 13.06 7.50
N GLY A 59 -3.33 13.14 7.83
CA GLY A 59 -3.80 13.97 8.94
C GLY A 59 -3.04 13.68 10.24
N GLY A 60 -2.58 14.72 10.93
CA GLY A 60 -1.85 14.60 12.20
C GLY A 60 -0.36 14.26 12.12
N GLN A 61 0.27 14.22 10.94
CA GLN A 61 1.66 13.76 10.80
C GLN A 61 2.62 14.86 10.32
N SER A 62 3.88 14.77 10.77
CA SER A 62 4.97 15.55 10.16
C SER A 62 5.33 14.97 8.80
N VAL A 63 5.46 15.85 7.80
CA VAL A 63 5.89 15.51 6.45
C VAL A 63 7.18 16.26 6.10
N GLY A 64 8.14 15.56 5.52
CA GLY A 64 9.28 16.20 4.87
C GLY A 64 8.88 16.62 3.45
N ILE A 65 9.19 17.84 3.05
CA ILE A 65 8.83 18.42 1.74
C ILE A 65 10.08 18.86 1.01
N VAL A 66 10.29 18.38 -0.20
CA VAL A 66 11.28 18.94 -1.12
C VAL A 66 10.53 19.77 -2.16
N SER A 67 10.82 21.08 -2.26
CA SER A 67 10.22 21.95 -3.28
C SER A 67 11.23 22.30 -4.36
N VAL A 68 10.82 22.12 -5.62
CA VAL A 68 11.68 22.35 -6.78
C VAL A 68 10.94 23.17 -7.84
N GLY A 69 11.49 24.34 -8.18
CA GLY A 69 11.10 25.10 -9.35
C GLY A 69 11.57 24.40 -10.62
N MET A 70 10.65 24.17 -11.57
CA MET A 70 10.92 23.40 -12.79
C MET A 70 11.13 24.26 -14.03
N HIS A 71 10.87 25.58 -13.95
CA HIS A 71 11.04 26.51 -15.06
C HIS A 71 11.96 27.67 -14.68
N ILE A 72 13.01 27.89 -15.49
CA ILE A 72 14.09 28.85 -15.20
C ILE A 72 13.64 30.30 -14.96
N THR A 73 12.48 30.71 -15.50
CA THR A 73 11.92 32.07 -15.34
C THR A 73 10.48 32.09 -14.81
N ARG A 74 9.85 30.93 -14.64
CA ARG A 74 8.42 30.80 -14.30
C ARG A 74 8.19 29.72 -13.25
N SER A 75 9.15 29.56 -12.35
CA SER A 75 9.07 28.59 -11.26
C SER A 75 7.97 28.89 -10.25
N ASN A 76 7.13 29.92 -10.41
CA ASN A 76 5.90 30.05 -9.62
C ASN A 76 4.68 29.43 -10.33
N ASP A 77 4.79 29.16 -11.63
CA ASP A 77 3.75 28.50 -12.42
C ASP A 77 4.08 27.01 -12.56
N PHE A 78 5.35 26.67 -12.74
CA PHE A 78 5.83 25.32 -13.00
C PHE A 78 6.77 24.84 -11.90
N ARG A 79 6.25 24.04 -10.98
CA ARG A 79 6.98 23.47 -9.84
C ARG A 79 6.64 22.01 -9.64
N SER A 80 7.47 21.34 -8.85
CA SER A 80 7.15 20.07 -8.24
C SER A 80 7.42 20.09 -6.74
N GLN A 81 6.75 19.19 -6.06
CA GLN A 81 7.06 18.85 -4.68
C GLN A 81 7.13 17.34 -4.53
N LEU A 82 8.06 16.90 -3.67
CA LEU A 82 8.07 15.57 -3.09
C LEU A 82 7.68 15.69 -1.62
N ALA A 83 6.86 14.76 -1.12
CA ALA A 83 6.53 14.67 0.30
C ALA A 83 6.80 13.27 0.84
N THR A 84 7.33 13.20 2.05
CA THR A 84 7.71 11.95 2.73
C THR A 84 6.98 11.83 4.07
N SER A 85 6.56 10.62 4.42
CA SER A 85 5.97 10.32 5.74
C SER A 85 7.05 10.01 6.78
N TYR A 86 6.72 10.20 8.05
CA TYR A 86 7.54 9.76 9.16
C TYR A 86 7.28 8.28 9.58
N SER A 87 6.48 7.53 8.81
CA SER A 87 6.18 6.13 9.10
C SER A 87 7.33 5.19 8.74
N ARG A 88 7.48 4.08 9.48
CA ARG A 88 8.53 3.08 9.22
C ARG A 88 8.35 2.39 7.85
N SER A 89 7.11 2.27 7.39
CA SER A 89 6.80 1.75 6.05
C SER A 89 7.16 2.74 4.92
N GLY A 90 7.43 4.01 5.26
CA GLY A 90 7.94 5.06 4.39
C GLY A 90 7.08 5.32 3.16
N ARG A 91 6.22 6.33 3.17
CA ARG A 91 5.41 6.72 2.01
C ARG A 91 6.05 7.91 1.30
N LEU A 92 6.01 7.90 -0.03
CA LEU A 92 6.52 8.96 -0.89
C LEU A 92 5.42 9.48 -1.81
N PHE A 93 5.31 10.80 -1.90
CA PHE A 93 4.34 11.48 -2.74
C PHE A 93 5.01 12.46 -3.66
N PHE A 94 4.39 12.71 -4.79
CA PHE A 94 4.75 13.80 -5.66
C PHE A 94 3.54 14.55 -6.17
N ARG A 95 3.73 15.84 -6.44
CA ARG A 95 2.80 16.66 -7.20
C ARG A 95 3.55 17.67 -8.05
N GLY A 96 2.87 18.18 -9.07
CA GLY A 96 3.35 19.26 -9.90
C GLY A 96 2.34 20.39 -9.94
N SER A 97 2.80 21.60 -10.22
CA SER A 97 1.95 22.74 -10.54
C SER A 97 2.03 23.06 -12.03
N LEU A 98 0.92 23.54 -12.56
CA LEU A 98 0.86 24.33 -13.79
C LEU A 98 0.28 25.70 -13.42
N SER A 99 0.24 26.64 -14.35
CA SER A 99 -0.27 28.02 -14.13
C SER A 99 -1.65 28.10 -13.46
N GLU A 100 -2.42 27.02 -13.47
CA GLU A 100 -3.76 26.91 -12.87
C GLU A 100 -3.75 26.37 -11.41
N GLY A 101 -2.58 26.07 -10.85
CA GLY A 101 -2.41 25.58 -9.49
C GLY A 101 -1.75 24.20 -9.39
N TRP A 102 -1.82 23.60 -8.19
CA TRP A 102 -1.27 22.28 -7.92
C TRP A 102 -2.20 21.18 -8.43
N ALA A 103 -1.63 20.18 -9.09
CA ALA A 103 -2.29 18.90 -9.25
C ALA A 103 -2.39 18.18 -7.89
N SER A 104 -3.35 17.26 -7.79
CA SER A 104 -3.45 16.37 -6.64
C SER A 104 -2.16 15.60 -6.41
N TRP A 105 -1.88 15.32 -5.14
CA TRP A 105 -0.79 14.43 -4.76
C TRP A 105 -0.99 13.02 -5.31
N ARG A 106 0.12 12.40 -5.71
CA ARG A 106 0.17 11.01 -6.15
C ARG A 106 1.13 10.25 -5.26
N GLU A 107 0.69 9.12 -4.73
CA GLU A 107 1.54 8.21 -3.97
C GLU A 107 2.39 7.37 -4.92
N VAL A 108 3.64 7.16 -4.55
CA VAL A 108 4.52 6.20 -5.23
C VAL A 108 4.22 4.81 -4.72
N TRP A 109 4.10 3.86 -5.63
CA TRP A 109 3.97 2.44 -5.28
C TRP A 109 5.32 1.84 -4.91
N HIS A 110 5.34 1.08 -3.82
CA HIS A 110 6.49 0.38 -3.28
C HIS A 110 6.06 -0.93 -2.61
N ASN A 111 7.02 -1.75 -2.22
CA ASN A 111 6.79 -3.10 -1.68
C ASN A 111 5.97 -3.16 -0.37
N TYR A 112 5.79 -2.05 0.34
CA TYR A 112 4.93 -1.99 1.53
C TYR A 112 3.48 -1.61 1.21
N ASN A 113 3.19 -0.96 0.07
CA ASN A 113 1.81 -0.59 -0.32
C ASN A 113 1.34 -1.32 -1.58
N THR A 114 2.12 -2.29 -2.07
CA THR A 114 1.75 -3.18 -3.17
C THR A 114 2.10 -4.63 -2.88
N THR A 115 1.38 -5.54 -3.54
CA THR A 115 1.65 -6.98 -3.54
C THR A 115 1.80 -7.45 -4.98
N VAL A 116 2.40 -8.61 -5.19
CA VAL A 116 2.54 -9.22 -6.52
C VAL A 116 1.66 -10.46 -6.57
N ASP A 117 0.83 -10.57 -7.60
CA ASP A 117 -0.05 -11.73 -7.78
C ASP A 117 0.69 -12.96 -8.35
N PRO A 118 0.06 -14.15 -8.41
CA PRO A 118 0.69 -15.35 -8.96
C PRO A 118 1.19 -15.24 -10.41
N GLN A 119 0.74 -14.22 -11.14
CA GLN A 119 1.12 -13.95 -12.53
C GLN A 119 2.16 -12.83 -12.65
N GLY A 120 2.63 -12.27 -11.54
CA GLY A 120 3.67 -11.23 -11.51
C GLY A 120 3.15 -9.80 -11.65
N PHE A 121 1.83 -9.56 -11.58
CA PHE A 121 1.28 -8.20 -11.64
C PHE A 121 1.28 -7.51 -10.28
N ILE A 122 1.66 -6.23 -10.27
CA ILE A 122 1.62 -5.37 -9.09
C ILE A 122 0.17 -4.97 -8.79
N LYS A 123 -0.27 -5.22 -7.56
CA LYS A 123 -1.60 -4.91 -7.03
C LYS A 123 -1.47 -4.06 -5.76
N ARG A 124 -2.50 -3.31 -5.36
CA ARG A 124 -2.49 -2.59 -4.07
C ARG A 124 -2.42 -3.60 -2.93
N ALA A 125 -1.65 -3.27 -1.89
CA ALA A 125 -1.55 -4.12 -0.71
C ALA A 125 -2.93 -4.26 -0.04
N SER A 126 -3.22 -5.49 0.39
CA SER A 126 -4.28 -5.86 1.33
C SER A 126 -3.73 -7.00 2.19
N PRO A 127 -4.41 -7.42 3.27
CA PRO A 127 -4.08 -8.68 3.94
C PRO A 127 -4.22 -9.82 2.93
N ILE A 128 -3.14 -10.56 2.71
CA ILE A 128 -3.06 -11.63 1.71
C ILE A 128 -2.43 -12.86 2.32
N ILE A 129 -3.05 -14.00 2.04
CA ILE A 129 -2.54 -15.32 2.36
C ILE A 129 -2.31 -16.06 1.03
N ASN A 130 -1.06 -16.41 0.76
CA ASN A 130 -0.73 -17.28 -0.38
C ASN A 130 -0.68 -18.73 0.11
N ILE A 131 -1.38 -19.62 -0.58
CA ILE A 131 -1.51 -21.04 -0.20
C ILE A 131 -0.86 -21.90 -1.29
N ASN A 132 0.04 -22.79 -0.89
CA ASN A 132 0.74 -23.73 -1.74
C ASN A 132 0.02 -25.10 -1.76
N PRO A 133 0.35 -25.99 -2.72
CA PRO A 133 -0.31 -27.29 -2.90
C PRO A 133 -0.34 -28.16 -1.65
N ASP A 134 0.76 -28.20 -0.91
CA ASP A 134 0.95 -29.00 0.30
C ASP A 134 0.30 -28.41 1.56
N GLY A 135 -0.35 -27.24 1.44
CA GLY A 135 -0.94 -26.51 2.56
C GLY A 135 0.03 -25.57 3.28
N THR A 136 1.31 -25.51 2.87
CA THR A 136 2.19 -24.43 3.33
C THR A 136 1.68 -23.10 2.80
N PHE A 137 1.95 -22.03 3.54
CA PHE A 137 1.40 -20.72 3.22
C PHE A 137 2.34 -19.59 3.64
N THR A 138 2.11 -18.40 3.09
CA THR A 138 2.78 -17.16 3.51
C THR A 138 1.75 -16.06 3.76
N THR A 139 1.96 -15.29 4.83
CA THR A 139 1.23 -14.07 5.15
C THR A 139 2.09 -12.84 4.85
N ASN A 140 1.46 -11.72 4.52
CA ASN A 140 2.12 -10.40 4.63
C ASN A 140 1.95 -9.82 6.05
N ASP A 141 2.59 -8.67 6.31
CA ASP A 141 2.50 -7.99 7.61
C ASP A 141 1.04 -7.77 8.05
N GLU A 142 0.14 -7.43 7.13
CA GLU A 142 -1.26 -7.14 7.45
C GLU A 142 -2.07 -8.38 7.84
N SER A 143 -1.72 -9.56 7.33
CA SER A 143 -2.37 -10.85 7.61
C SER A 143 -1.65 -11.69 8.67
N GLU A 144 -0.68 -11.09 9.37
CA GLU A 144 0.05 -11.75 10.45
C GLU A 144 -0.93 -12.29 11.51
N GLY A 145 -0.75 -13.57 11.87
CA GLY A 145 -1.60 -14.30 12.82
C GLY A 145 -2.70 -15.14 12.18
N ALA A 146 -2.94 -15.00 10.87
CA ALA A 146 -3.78 -15.95 10.15
C ALA A 146 -3.05 -17.28 9.90
N THR A 147 -3.78 -18.39 9.87
CA THR A 147 -3.23 -19.73 9.65
C THR A 147 -3.97 -20.46 8.55
N VAL A 148 -3.29 -21.40 7.89
CA VAL A 148 -3.89 -22.29 6.89
C VAL A 148 -3.64 -23.74 7.26
N THR A 149 -4.70 -24.55 7.18
CA THR A 149 -4.65 -26.00 7.37
C THR A 149 -5.18 -26.68 6.13
N ARG A 150 -4.38 -27.55 5.49
CA ARG A 150 -4.88 -28.46 4.44
C ARG A 150 -5.66 -29.59 5.10
N VAL A 151 -6.98 -29.60 4.90
CA VAL A 151 -7.91 -30.52 5.56
C VAL A 151 -7.92 -31.86 4.82
N THR A 152 -8.09 -31.82 3.51
CA THR A 152 -8.03 -32.97 2.60
C THR A 152 -7.47 -32.51 1.24
N GLN A 153 -7.42 -33.41 0.26
CA GLN A 153 -7.00 -33.06 -1.11
C GLN A 153 -7.90 -31.98 -1.68
N GLY A 154 -7.30 -30.87 -2.08
CA GLY A 154 -7.99 -29.71 -2.62
C GLY A 154 -8.84 -28.96 -1.61
N GLU A 155 -8.69 -29.16 -0.30
CA GLU A 155 -9.44 -28.43 0.73
C GLU A 155 -8.50 -27.74 1.73
N TYR A 156 -8.61 -26.41 1.81
CA TYR A 156 -7.76 -25.56 2.65
C TYR A 156 -8.63 -24.68 3.55
N LEU A 157 -8.41 -24.76 4.86
CA LEU A 157 -9.10 -23.96 5.86
C LEU A 157 -8.20 -22.81 6.32
N ILE A 158 -8.69 -21.59 6.16
CA ILE A 158 -8.06 -20.36 6.62
C ILE A 158 -8.73 -19.92 7.93
N GLU A 159 -7.94 -19.69 8.97
CA GLU A 159 -8.41 -19.28 10.29
C GLU A 159 -7.72 -17.98 10.75
N GLY A 160 -8.29 -17.30 11.75
CA GLY A 160 -7.78 -16.01 12.26
C GLY A 160 -8.20 -14.80 11.41
N VAL A 161 -9.23 -14.96 10.58
CA VAL A 161 -9.75 -13.96 9.63
C VAL A 161 -11.26 -13.76 9.82
N LEU A 162 -11.83 -12.72 9.22
CA LEU A 162 -13.26 -12.37 9.26
C LEU A 162 -13.90 -12.47 7.86
N GLY A 163 -13.52 -13.49 7.10
CA GLY A 163 -13.94 -13.68 5.71
C GLY A 163 -13.06 -12.93 4.71
N PHE A 164 -13.57 -12.77 3.50
CA PHE A 164 -12.86 -12.06 2.44
C PHE A 164 -12.71 -10.57 2.70
N ASN A 165 -11.66 -9.98 2.15
CA ASN A 165 -11.50 -8.54 2.17
C ASN A 165 -12.68 -7.86 1.43
N SER A 166 -13.30 -6.86 2.06
CA SER A 166 -14.49 -6.18 1.53
C SER A 166 -14.20 -5.03 0.55
N ASP A 167 -12.92 -4.73 0.26
CA ASP A 167 -12.54 -3.67 -0.68
C ASP A 167 -12.98 -4.04 -2.12
N ALA A 168 -13.83 -3.19 -2.70
CA ALA A 168 -14.38 -3.33 -4.04
C ALA A 168 -13.31 -3.37 -5.15
N GLY A 169 -12.09 -2.87 -4.89
CA GLY A 169 -10.98 -2.92 -5.83
C GLY A 169 -10.41 -4.32 -6.09
N TRP A 170 -10.85 -5.34 -5.34
CA TRP A 170 -10.18 -6.65 -5.30
C TRP A 170 -11.12 -7.86 -5.41
N GLY A 171 -12.33 -7.68 -5.92
CA GLY A 171 -13.35 -8.74 -6.08
C GLY A 171 -14.66 -8.46 -5.35
N GLY A 172 -14.72 -7.37 -4.56
CA GLY A 172 -15.93 -7.01 -3.83
C GLY A 172 -16.38 -8.09 -2.84
N VAL A 173 -17.68 -8.18 -2.60
CA VAL A 173 -18.29 -9.14 -1.65
C VAL A 173 -18.10 -10.61 -2.06
N ASP A 174 -17.76 -10.87 -3.32
CA ASP A 174 -17.63 -12.21 -3.90
C ASP A 174 -16.22 -12.82 -3.70
N GLY A 175 -15.31 -12.09 -3.05
CA GLY A 175 -14.03 -12.59 -2.57
C GLY A 175 -12.86 -12.39 -3.52
N GLY A 176 -11.73 -11.93 -2.97
CA GLY A 176 -10.48 -11.70 -3.70
C GLY A 176 -9.59 -12.93 -3.73
N ILE A 177 -10.00 -13.97 -4.45
CA ILE A 177 -9.16 -15.17 -4.71
C ILE A 177 -8.56 -15.07 -6.12
N GLU A 178 -7.23 -15.11 -6.19
CA GLU A 178 -6.51 -15.23 -7.44
C GLU A 178 -6.05 -16.68 -7.64
N ILE A 179 -6.37 -17.24 -8.81
CA ILE A 179 -6.10 -18.64 -9.16
C ILE A 179 -4.99 -18.74 -10.23
N PRO A 180 -4.25 -19.85 -10.27
CA PRO A 180 -3.19 -20.02 -11.24
C PRO A 180 -3.73 -20.19 -12.68
N LEU A 181 -3.02 -19.55 -13.62
CA LEU A 181 -3.31 -19.60 -15.05
C LEU A 181 -2.17 -20.31 -15.80
N ASP A 182 -2.52 -21.00 -16.88
CA ASP A 182 -1.57 -21.53 -17.86
C ASP A 182 -0.96 -20.42 -18.73
N VAL A 183 -0.08 -20.80 -19.65
CA VAL A 183 0.59 -19.87 -20.59
C VAL A 183 -0.38 -19.20 -21.58
N ASN A 184 -1.57 -19.76 -21.78
CA ASN A 184 -2.62 -19.26 -22.65
C ASN A 184 -3.69 -18.45 -21.89
N LYS A 185 -3.45 -18.14 -20.61
CA LYS A 185 -4.38 -17.44 -19.70
C LYS A 185 -5.66 -18.23 -19.41
N GLN A 186 -5.59 -19.55 -19.48
CA GLN A 186 -6.65 -20.46 -19.07
C GLN A 186 -6.48 -20.84 -17.59
N PRO A 187 -7.54 -20.82 -16.77
CA PRO A 187 -7.42 -21.22 -15.37
C PRO A 187 -7.19 -22.72 -15.21
N LEU A 188 -6.25 -23.09 -14.34
CA LEU A 188 -5.86 -24.49 -14.13
C LEU A 188 -6.79 -25.25 -13.17
N ILE A 189 -7.55 -24.51 -12.36
CA ILE A 189 -8.45 -25.05 -11.34
C ILE A 189 -9.76 -24.26 -11.30
N TRP A 190 -10.81 -24.90 -10.83
CA TRP A 190 -11.98 -24.24 -10.26
C TRP A 190 -11.75 -23.98 -8.78
N VAL A 191 -12.37 -22.93 -8.25
CA VAL A 191 -12.39 -22.65 -6.82
C VAL A 191 -13.82 -22.48 -6.36
N ASP A 192 -14.18 -23.20 -5.30
CA ASP A 192 -15.36 -22.94 -4.49
C ASP A 192 -14.90 -22.46 -3.11
N SER A 193 -15.65 -21.55 -2.49
CA SER A 193 -15.26 -21.03 -1.19
C SER A 193 -16.47 -20.74 -0.30
N LYS A 194 -16.28 -20.95 0.99
CA LYS A 194 -17.31 -20.74 2.00
C LYS A 194 -16.73 -20.02 3.21
N VAL A 195 -17.33 -18.90 3.57
CA VAL A 195 -17.09 -18.23 4.86
C VAL A 195 -17.91 -18.93 5.94
N MET A 196 -17.25 -19.30 7.03
CA MET A 196 -17.80 -19.98 8.19
C MET A 196 -18.35 -18.95 9.19
N GLU A 197 -19.15 -19.38 10.17
CA GLU A 197 -19.80 -18.48 11.14
C GLU A 197 -18.80 -17.67 11.99
N ASP A 198 -17.62 -18.23 12.23
CA ASP A 198 -16.51 -17.60 12.97
C ASP A 198 -15.65 -16.66 12.10
N GLY A 199 -15.95 -16.56 10.80
CA GLY A 199 -15.19 -15.79 9.83
C GLY A 199 -14.09 -16.58 9.11
N SER A 200 -13.81 -17.82 9.51
CA SER A 200 -12.87 -18.70 8.81
C SER A 200 -13.31 -18.95 7.37
N ILE A 201 -12.37 -19.22 6.45
CA ILE A 201 -12.68 -19.43 5.03
C ILE A 201 -12.26 -20.85 4.64
N LEU A 202 -13.21 -21.66 4.20
CA LEU A 202 -12.92 -22.94 3.57
C LEU A 202 -12.81 -22.72 2.05
N VAL A 203 -11.64 -23.01 1.49
CA VAL A 203 -11.36 -22.94 0.05
C VAL A 203 -11.24 -24.35 -0.49
N LYS A 204 -11.97 -24.64 -1.56
CA LYS A 204 -11.95 -25.93 -2.26
C LYS A 204 -11.50 -25.74 -3.70
N THR A 205 -10.60 -26.61 -4.16
CA THR A 205 -10.03 -26.56 -5.50
C THR A 205 -10.42 -27.82 -6.27
N TYR A 206 -10.78 -27.64 -7.54
CA TYR A 206 -11.16 -28.74 -8.43
C TYR A 206 -10.43 -28.65 -9.76
N HIS A 207 -10.18 -29.81 -10.37
CA HIS A 207 -9.53 -29.90 -11.65
C HIS A 207 -10.37 -29.21 -12.72
N ARG A 208 -9.73 -28.41 -13.57
CA ARG A 208 -10.40 -27.66 -14.63
C ARG A 208 -9.82 -27.99 -15.99
N THR A 209 -10.60 -28.66 -16.82
CA THR A 209 -10.23 -28.97 -18.20
C THR A 209 -10.75 -27.89 -19.16
N HIS A 210 -10.13 -27.81 -20.34
CA HIS A 210 -10.51 -26.91 -21.44
C HIS A 210 -10.75 -27.73 -22.71
N PRO A 211 -11.89 -28.44 -22.84
CA PRO A 211 -12.11 -29.40 -23.94
C PRO A 211 -12.10 -28.76 -25.34
N ASN A 212 -12.40 -27.47 -25.42
CA ASN A 212 -12.39 -26.70 -26.66
C ASN A 212 -10.99 -26.20 -27.06
N ALA A 213 -9.97 -26.38 -26.21
CA ALA A 213 -8.59 -26.03 -26.51
C ALA A 213 -7.90 -27.15 -27.32
N PRO A 214 -6.81 -26.85 -28.05
CA PRO A 214 -5.92 -27.87 -28.60
C PRO A 214 -5.39 -28.79 -27.50
N GLU A 215 -5.09 -30.06 -27.83
CA GLU A 215 -4.68 -31.12 -26.88
C GLU A 215 -3.60 -30.66 -25.88
N PHE A 216 -2.56 -29.96 -26.35
CA PHE A 216 -1.48 -29.45 -25.49
C PHE A 216 -1.89 -28.37 -24.47
N ALA A 217 -3.09 -27.81 -24.60
CA ALA A 217 -3.61 -26.70 -23.81
C ALA A 217 -4.93 -27.03 -23.09
N ARG A 218 -5.34 -28.30 -23.08
CA ARG A 218 -6.59 -28.74 -22.43
C ARG A 218 -6.50 -28.84 -20.92
N ASN A 219 -5.29 -28.85 -20.37
CA ASN A 219 -5.03 -29.17 -18.97
C ASN A 219 -5.58 -30.56 -18.61
N ASP A 220 -5.37 -31.56 -19.48
CA ASP A 220 -5.75 -32.94 -19.19
C ASP A 220 -4.68 -33.56 -18.26
N ILE A 221 -5.11 -34.05 -17.09
CA ILE A 221 -4.25 -34.73 -16.11
C ILE A 221 -4.75 -36.17 -15.95
N ASP A 222 -3.82 -37.13 -16.01
CA ASP A 222 -4.15 -38.54 -15.82
C ASP A 222 -4.87 -38.76 -14.47
N ASP A 223 -5.91 -39.59 -14.49
CA ASP A 223 -6.76 -39.92 -13.34
C ASP A 223 -7.63 -38.78 -12.76
N PHE A 224 -7.69 -37.61 -13.40
CA PHE A 224 -8.58 -36.50 -13.01
C PHE A 224 -9.54 -36.10 -14.14
N ASN A 225 -10.82 -36.00 -13.81
CA ASN A 225 -11.85 -35.40 -14.67
C ASN A 225 -12.12 -33.95 -14.26
N ASP A 226 -12.76 -33.19 -15.16
CA ASP A 226 -13.25 -31.86 -14.82
C ASP A 226 -14.16 -31.90 -13.59
N GLY A 227 -13.87 -31.05 -12.61
CA GLY A 227 -14.60 -30.99 -11.35
C GLY A 227 -14.14 -31.97 -10.27
N ASP A 228 -13.16 -32.84 -10.52
CA ASP A 228 -12.60 -33.71 -9.49
C ASP A 228 -11.78 -32.90 -8.48
N ALA A 229 -11.85 -33.24 -7.19
CA ALA A 229 -11.09 -32.55 -6.16
C ALA A 229 -9.59 -32.76 -6.37
N ILE A 230 -8.83 -31.66 -6.46
CA ILE A 230 -7.39 -31.69 -6.70
C ILE A 230 -6.72 -30.58 -5.90
N ASP A 231 -5.50 -30.80 -5.43
CA ASP A 231 -4.70 -29.73 -4.82
C ASP A 231 -4.33 -28.66 -5.86
N ILE A 232 -3.87 -27.51 -5.35
CA ILE A 232 -3.30 -26.45 -6.18
C ILE A 232 -2.15 -27.06 -7.02
N PRO A 233 -1.98 -26.69 -8.32
CA PRO A 233 -0.90 -27.23 -9.14
C PRO A 233 0.50 -26.93 -8.60
N ASP A 234 1.41 -27.90 -8.76
CA ASP A 234 2.81 -27.77 -8.33
C ASP A 234 3.51 -26.52 -8.89
N GLY A 235 4.32 -25.86 -8.06
CA GLY A 235 5.02 -24.63 -8.41
C GLY A 235 4.10 -23.41 -8.58
N ARG A 236 2.82 -23.52 -8.21
CA ARG A 236 1.85 -22.43 -8.19
C ARG A 236 1.27 -22.24 -6.78
N PHE A 237 0.53 -21.17 -6.60
CA PHE A 237 -0.20 -20.86 -5.38
C PHE A 237 -1.53 -20.18 -5.72
N ILE A 238 -2.47 -20.21 -4.80
CA ILE A 238 -3.62 -19.29 -4.80
C ILE A 238 -3.34 -18.15 -3.83
N SER A 239 -3.80 -16.94 -4.16
CA SER A 239 -3.67 -15.77 -3.30
C SER A 239 -5.07 -15.37 -2.82
N VAL A 240 -5.30 -15.45 -1.51
CA VAL A 240 -6.57 -15.11 -0.88
C VAL A 240 -6.46 -13.80 -0.13
N ARG A 241 -7.29 -12.82 -0.49
CA ARG A 241 -7.40 -11.54 0.21
C ARG A 241 -8.41 -11.65 1.33
N VAL A 242 -7.97 -11.38 2.55
CA VAL A 242 -8.76 -11.62 3.76
C VAL A 242 -9.07 -10.32 4.51
N GLN A 243 -10.15 -10.33 5.27
CA GLN A 243 -10.46 -9.31 6.26
C GLN A 243 -9.85 -9.74 7.59
N MET A 244 -9.00 -8.89 8.18
CA MET A 244 -8.39 -9.19 9.48
C MET A 244 -9.20 -8.57 10.63
N PRO A 245 -9.28 -9.23 11.80
CA PRO A 245 -9.89 -8.66 12.99
C PRO A 245 -9.20 -7.35 13.43
N GLU A 246 -9.92 -6.43 14.05
CA GLU A 246 -9.33 -5.20 14.63
C GLU A 246 -8.26 -5.48 15.69
N GLN A 247 -8.35 -6.65 16.34
CA GLN A 247 -7.37 -7.11 17.32
C GLN A 247 -6.26 -7.98 16.71
N SER A 248 -6.12 -7.99 15.38
CA SER A 248 -4.97 -8.65 14.73
C SER A 248 -3.65 -7.99 15.16
N ILE A 249 -2.56 -8.74 15.06
CA ILE A 249 -1.22 -8.28 15.46
C ILE A 249 -0.88 -6.94 14.77
N TYR A 250 -1.15 -6.87 13.47
CA TYR A 250 -0.95 -5.66 12.67
C TYR A 250 -1.84 -4.50 13.14
N ASN A 251 -3.16 -4.71 13.26
CA ASN A 251 -4.10 -3.64 13.59
C ASN A 251 -3.86 -3.09 15.00
N VAL A 252 -3.55 -3.95 15.97
CA VAL A 252 -3.15 -3.53 17.33
C VAL A 252 -1.86 -2.72 17.28
N ARG A 253 -0.83 -3.21 16.57
CA ARG A 253 0.45 -2.50 16.43
C ARG A 253 0.27 -1.13 15.79
N MET A 254 -0.58 -1.01 14.78
CA MET A 254 -0.90 0.27 14.14
C MET A 254 -1.63 1.21 15.10
N ARG A 255 -2.66 0.72 15.81
CA ARG A 255 -3.41 1.49 16.81
C ARG A 255 -2.54 1.98 17.96
N GLU A 256 -1.70 1.12 18.53
CA GLU A 256 -0.77 1.49 19.61
C GLU A 256 0.24 2.55 19.15
N MET A 257 0.72 2.45 17.90
CA MET A 257 1.54 3.50 17.31
C MET A 257 0.77 4.82 17.19
N GLU A 258 -0.47 4.82 16.71
CA GLU A 258 -1.31 6.03 16.62
C GLU A 258 -1.63 6.64 18.00
N GLU A 259 -1.92 5.81 19.00
CA GLU A 259 -2.19 6.25 20.38
C GLU A 259 -0.94 6.85 21.03
N ALA A 260 0.22 6.21 20.86
CA ALA A 260 1.49 6.74 21.37
C ALA A 260 1.82 8.11 20.75
N GLN A 261 1.49 8.30 19.47
CA GLN A 261 1.64 9.57 18.77
C GLN A 261 0.67 10.63 19.29
N THR A 262 -0.60 10.26 19.50
CA THR A 262 -1.62 11.15 20.06
C THR A 262 -1.30 11.57 21.49
N LYS A 263 -0.74 10.67 22.31
CA LYS A 263 -0.33 10.97 23.69
C LYS A 263 0.89 11.89 23.75
N ARG A 264 1.85 11.74 22.82
CA ARG A 264 2.95 12.69 22.64
C ARG A 264 2.43 14.08 22.25
N ARG A 265 1.46 14.15 21.33
CA ARG A 265 0.78 15.39 20.91
C ARG A 265 0.13 16.15 22.08
N GLY A 266 -0.54 15.46 23.01
CA GLY A 266 -1.16 16.08 24.18
C GLY A 266 -0.18 16.62 25.23
N ASN A 267 0.97 15.97 25.38
CA ASN A 267 2.00 16.41 26.32
C ASN A 267 2.79 17.62 25.78
N GLU A 268 3.09 17.67 24.48
CA GLU A 268 3.80 18.82 23.87
C GLU A 268 2.93 20.09 23.85
N SER A 269 1.63 19.95 23.61
CA SER A 269 0.69 21.08 23.68
C SER A 269 0.46 21.62 25.09
N THR A 270 0.74 20.83 26.14
CA THR A 270 0.70 21.31 27.54
C THR A 270 1.97 22.10 27.91
N ILE A 271 3.10 21.84 27.26
CA ILE A 271 4.38 22.50 27.53
C ILE A 271 4.45 23.89 26.86
N LEU A 272 3.72 24.11 25.77
CA LEU A 272 3.69 25.40 25.05
C LEU A 272 2.74 26.46 25.67
N VAL A 273 2.01 26.13 26.74
CA VAL A 273 1.08 27.04 27.44
C VAL A 273 1.60 27.43 28.83
N ARG A 274 2.90 27.25 29.11
CA ARG A 274 3.56 27.74 30.33
C ARG A 274 4.74 28.65 30.01
#